data_AF-A0A225USL9-F1
#
_entry.id   AF-A0A225USL9-F1
#
_cell.length_a   1.000
_cell.length_b   1.000
_cell.length_c   1.000
_cell.angle_alpha   90.00
_cell.angle_beta   90.00
_cell.angle_gamma   90.00
#
_symmetry.space_group_name_H-M   'P 1'
#
loop_
_entity.id
_entity.type
_entity.pdbx_description
1 polymer ?
#
loop_
_entity_poly.entity_id
_entity_poly.type
_entity_poly.pdbx_seq_one_letter_code
_entity_poly.pdbx_strand_id
1 'polypeptide(L)'
;MVPRCETRRESEAVKARLDGLELDARQRALLEHRAYIAGERDTDTDIGEKPDGRVPRPAGEHPRPPMSKPPSKPPMGKLAAYTRMLEKEMAAQDAQKTNACPADKPKVSKKEVVRIAKENKIAKEA
;
A
#
# COMPACT_ATOMS: atom_id res chain seq x y z
N MET A 1 15.37 18.74 -29.73
CA MET A 1 15.65 17.43 -29.09
C MET A 1 15.06 17.47 -27.69
N VAL A 2 14.29 16.47 -27.25
CA VAL A 2 13.74 16.46 -25.89
C VAL A 2 14.85 16.01 -24.93
N PRO A 3 15.11 16.71 -23.82
CA PRO A 3 16.08 16.28 -22.83
C PRO A 3 15.72 14.89 -22.30
N ARG A 4 16.65 13.93 -22.38
CA ARG A 4 16.45 12.58 -21.84
C ARG A 4 16.56 12.66 -20.33
N CYS A 5 15.66 12.01 -19.60
CA CYS A 5 15.79 11.86 -18.15
C CYS A 5 16.45 10.51 -17.84
N GLU A 6 17.52 10.50 -17.06
CA GLU A 6 18.10 9.27 -16.54
C GLU A 6 17.09 8.53 -15.64
N THR A 7 16.96 7.22 -15.83
CA THR A 7 16.21 6.40 -14.89
C THR A 7 17.06 6.09 -13.66
N ARG A 8 16.41 5.76 -12.54
CA ARG A 8 17.12 5.36 -11.30
C ARG A 8 18.15 4.25 -11.56
N ARG A 9 17.77 3.23 -12.35
CA ARG A 9 18.63 2.08 -12.67
C ARG A 9 19.88 2.51 -13.44
N GLU A 10 19.73 3.46 -14.36
CA GLU A 10 20.86 4.00 -15.13
C GLU A 10 21.82 4.78 -14.24
N SER A 11 21.30 5.64 -13.36
CA SER A 11 22.15 6.37 -12.42
C SER A 11 22.92 5.45 -11.46
N GLU A 12 22.34 4.31 -11.07
CA GLU A 12 23.01 3.28 -10.27
C GLU A 12 24.09 2.55 -11.08
N ALA A 13 23.82 2.25 -12.36
CA ALA A 13 24.78 1.61 -13.25
C ALA A 13 26.01 2.50 -13.51
N VAL A 14 25.80 3.81 -13.73
CA VAL A 14 26.87 4.79 -13.91
C VAL A 14 27.73 4.87 -12.65
N LYS A 15 27.12 4.92 -11.46
CA LYS A 15 27.87 4.89 -10.19
C LYS A 15 28.73 3.63 -10.06
N ALA A 16 28.18 2.47 -10.38
CA ALA A 16 28.92 1.21 -10.31
C ALA A 16 30.12 1.15 -11.29
N ARG A 17 29.99 1.75 -12.49
CA ARG A 17 31.10 1.90 -13.44
C ARG A 17 32.19 2.84 -12.90
N LEU A 18 31.79 3.90 -12.21
CA LEU A 18 32.69 4.90 -11.61
C LEU A 18 33.39 4.41 -10.34
N ASP A 19 32.83 3.42 -9.64
CA ASP A 19 33.43 2.90 -8.42
C ASP A 19 34.81 2.29 -8.72
N GLY A 20 35.87 2.75 -8.08
CA GLY A 20 37.24 2.26 -8.34
C GLY A 20 38.01 3.00 -9.45
N LEU A 21 37.42 4.06 -10.02
CA LEU A 21 38.18 5.05 -10.79
C LEU A 21 38.81 6.10 -9.86
N GLU A 22 39.96 6.64 -10.28
CA GLU A 22 40.57 7.82 -9.67
C GLU A 22 39.61 9.02 -9.70
N LEU A 23 39.74 9.91 -8.71
CA LEU A 23 38.79 11.01 -8.51
C LEU A 23 38.66 11.93 -9.74
N ASP A 24 39.78 12.25 -10.40
CA ASP A 24 39.79 13.08 -11.61
C ASP A 24 39.11 12.38 -12.80
N ALA A 25 39.42 11.09 -13.02
CA ALA A 25 38.78 10.29 -14.06
C ALA A 25 37.25 10.18 -13.83
N ARG A 26 36.84 10.00 -12.57
CA ARG A 26 35.43 9.96 -12.17
C ARG A 26 34.71 11.29 -12.46
N GLN A 27 35.37 12.43 -12.20
CA GLN A 27 34.81 13.74 -12.48
C GLN A 27 34.62 13.98 -13.98
N ARG A 28 35.64 13.67 -14.79
CA ARG A 28 35.55 13.78 -16.26
C ARG A 28 34.42 12.92 -16.82
N ALA A 29 34.35 11.67 -16.37
CA ALA A 29 33.33 10.74 -16.79
C ALA A 29 31.90 11.18 -16.44
N LEU A 30 31.69 11.81 -15.27
CA LEU A 30 30.39 12.36 -14.89
C LEU A 30 29.99 13.57 -15.74
N LEU A 31 30.95 14.42 -16.12
CA LEU A 31 30.69 15.56 -16.98
C LEU A 31 30.29 15.12 -18.39
N GLU A 32 30.99 14.14 -18.94
CA GLU A 32 30.67 13.55 -20.25
C GLU A 32 29.30 12.88 -20.24
N HIS A 33 28.96 12.14 -19.18
CA HIS A 33 27.64 11.52 -19.03
C HIS A 33 26.52 12.57 -19.03
N ARG A 34 26.71 13.66 -18.27
CA ARG A 34 25.74 14.76 -18.25
C ARG A 34 25.57 15.41 -19.61
N ALA A 35 26.64 15.60 -20.37
CA ALA A 35 26.59 16.15 -21.72
C ALA A 35 25.82 15.21 -22.68
N TYR A 36 25.99 13.89 -22.54
CA TYR A 36 25.20 12.91 -23.29
C TYR A 36 23.70 12.99 -22.96
N ILE A 37 23.35 13.09 -21.68
CA ILE A 37 21.95 13.20 -21.23
C ILE A 37 21.30 14.52 -21.68
N ALA A 38 22.06 15.61 -21.66
CA ALA A 38 21.66 16.90 -22.20
C ALA A 38 21.49 16.87 -23.73
N GLY A 39 22.01 15.83 -24.40
CA GLY A 39 21.99 15.70 -25.85
C GLY A 39 23.05 16.54 -26.57
N GLU A 40 24.08 17.01 -25.84
CA GLU A 40 25.24 17.71 -26.40
C GLU A 40 26.26 16.73 -27.01
N ARG A 41 26.18 15.45 -26.60
CA ARG A 41 27.00 14.36 -27.14
C ARG A 41 26.11 13.23 -27.63
N ASP A 42 26.51 12.60 -28.74
CA ASP A 42 25.82 11.46 -29.33
C ASP A 42 26.11 10.14 -28.59
N THR A 43 27.28 10.05 -27.94
CA THR A 43 27.73 8.86 -27.21
C THR A 43 28.00 9.16 -25.74
N ASP A 44 27.58 8.21 -24.90
CA ASP A 44 27.87 8.21 -23.47
C ASP A 44 29.37 7.98 -23.21
N THR A 45 29.82 8.30 -22.00
CA THR A 45 31.20 8.11 -21.55
C THR A 45 31.60 6.64 -21.73
N ASP A 46 32.64 6.40 -22.55
CA ASP A 46 33.24 5.07 -22.72
C ASP A 46 34.20 4.77 -21.56
N ILE A 47 33.62 4.55 -20.39
CA ILE A 47 34.34 3.94 -19.28
C ILE A 47 34.33 2.46 -19.58
N GLY A 48 35.41 2.01 -20.23
CA GLY A 48 35.58 0.63 -20.70
C GLY A 48 34.89 -0.35 -19.77
N GLU A 49 33.99 -1.16 -20.34
CA GLU A 49 33.17 -2.12 -19.64
C GLU A 49 34.07 -2.88 -18.67
N LYS A 50 33.91 -2.65 -17.37
CA LYS A 50 34.56 -3.52 -16.39
C LYS A 50 34.14 -4.92 -16.80
N PRO A 51 35.09 -5.84 -17.03
CA PRO A 51 34.74 -7.19 -17.42
C PRO A 51 33.70 -7.71 -16.43
N ASP A 52 32.80 -8.56 -16.91
CA ASP A 52 31.69 -9.22 -16.20
C ASP A 52 32.07 -10.00 -14.93
N GLY A 53 33.00 -9.51 -14.12
CA GLY A 53 32.96 -9.70 -12.69
C GLY A 53 31.67 -9.10 -12.20
N ARG A 54 30.62 -9.95 -12.16
CA ARG A 54 29.57 -9.88 -11.14
C ARG A 54 30.17 -9.16 -9.95
N VAL A 55 29.78 -7.91 -9.73
CA VAL A 55 29.97 -7.29 -8.44
C VAL A 55 29.46 -8.34 -7.46
N PRO A 56 30.28 -8.89 -6.55
CA PRO A 56 29.75 -9.74 -5.52
C PRO A 56 28.66 -8.89 -4.88
N ARG A 57 27.39 -9.23 -5.12
CA ARG A 57 26.30 -8.81 -4.26
C ARG A 57 26.88 -9.07 -2.87
N PRO A 58 27.07 -8.07 -2.00
CA PRO A 58 27.68 -8.32 -0.72
C PRO A 58 26.93 -9.49 -0.11
N ALA A 59 27.61 -10.63 0.02
CA ALA A 59 27.13 -11.81 0.71
C ALA A 59 27.20 -11.52 2.21
N GLY A 60 26.65 -10.37 2.59
CA GLY A 60 26.17 -10.06 3.92
C GLY A 60 24.69 -10.39 3.92
N GLU A 61 24.37 -11.67 3.80
CA GLU A 61 23.13 -12.21 4.36
C GLU A 61 23.24 -12.12 5.89
N HIS A 62 23.32 -10.91 6.41
CA HIS A 62 22.66 -10.68 7.68
C HIS A 62 21.18 -10.75 7.33
N PRO A 63 20.40 -11.67 7.94
CA PRO A 63 18.96 -11.55 7.90
C PRO A 63 18.68 -10.15 8.40
N ARG A 64 18.22 -9.26 7.51
CA ARG A 64 17.73 -7.96 7.96
C ARG A 64 16.69 -8.33 9.02
N PRO A 65 16.82 -7.85 10.28
CA PRO A 65 15.75 -8.07 11.24
C PRO A 65 14.47 -7.61 10.54
N PRO A 66 13.37 -8.39 10.63
CA PRO A 66 12.14 -8.00 9.98
C PRO A 66 11.85 -6.58 10.43
N MET A 67 11.93 -5.64 9.48
CA MET A 67 11.62 -4.24 9.74
C MET A 67 10.19 -4.27 10.24
N SER A 68 10.00 -4.14 11.55
CA SER A 68 8.69 -4.02 12.13
C SER A 68 8.07 -2.81 11.46
N LYS A 69 7.08 -3.05 10.61
CA LYS A 69 6.38 -1.96 9.93
C LYS A 69 5.93 -1.02 11.04
N PRO A 70 6.31 0.28 11.00
CA PRO A 70 5.81 1.21 12.00
C PRO A 70 4.27 1.12 12.00
N PRO A 71 3.62 1.25 13.17
CA PRO A 71 2.17 1.17 13.24
C PRO A 71 1.60 2.14 12.20
N SER A 72 0.90 1.60 11.21
CA SER A 72 0.31 2.40 10.15
C SER A 72 -0.71 3.31 10.82
N LYS A 73 -0.47 4.61 10.77
CA LYS A 73 -1.45 5.59 11.26
C LYS A 73 -2.75 5.38 10.46
N PRO A 74 -3.92 5.48 11.11
CA PRO A 74 -5.17 5.41 10.38
C PRO A 74 -5.23 6.51 9.32
N PRO A 75 -5.94 6.28 8.19
CA PRO A 75 -6.13 7.33 7.20
C PRO A 75 -6.77 8.55 7.88
N MET A 76 -6.29 9.74 7.53
CA MET A 76 -6.79 11.01 8.08
C MET A 76 -7.53 11.82 7.00
N GLY A 77 -8.36 12.77 7.44
CA GLY A 77 -9.07 13.70 6.55
C GLY A 77 -10.09 13.02 5.64
N LYS A 78 -10.11 13.39 4.36
CA LYS A 78 -11.10 12.92 3.37
C LYS A 78 -11.10 11.40 3.21
N LEU A 79 -9.94 10.78 3.25
CA LEU A 79 -9.80 9.33 3.11
C LEU A 79 -10.42 8.59 4.32
N ALA A 80 -10.28 9.15 5.53
CA ALA A 80 -10.90 8.61 6.74
C ALA A 80 -12.43 8.66 6.70
N ALA A 81 -12.97 9.75 6.15
CA ALA A 81 -14.41 9.92 5.99
C ALA A 81 -14.95 8.92 4.96
N TYR A 82 -14.22 8.70 3.86
CA TYR A 82 -14.59 7.73 2.84
C TYR A 82 -14.58 6.29 3.37
N THR A 83 -13.53 5.87 4.08
CA THR A 83 -13.48 4.52 4.67
C THR A 83 -14.60 4.29 5.69
N ARG A 84 -14.92 5.29 6.52
CA ARG A 84 -16.04 5.20 7.47
C ARG A 84 -17.40 5.10 6.80
N MET A 85 -17.61 5.78 5.67
CA MET A 85 -18.86 5.61 4.91
C MET A 85 -18.98 4.19 4.35
N LEU A 86 -17.89 3.68 3.76
CA LEU A 86 -17.87 2.35 3.18
C LEU A 86 -18.12 1.26 4.24
N GLU A 87 -17.49 1.39 5.41
CA GLU A 87 -17.72 0.49 6.55
C GLU A 87 -19.18 0.50 7.03
N LYS A 88 -19.82 1.68 7.08
CA LYS A 88 -21.23 1.82 7.45
C LYS A 88 -22.17 1.19 6.43
N GLU A 89 -21.88 1.35 5.14
CA GLU A 89 -22.68 0.75 4.08
C GLU A 89 -22.62 -0.78 4.14
N MET A 90 -21.42 -1.34 4.33
CA MET A 90 -21.23 -2.78 4.52
C MET A 90 -21.95 -3.30 5.76
N ALA A 91 -21.82 -2.60 6.90
CA ALA A 91 -22.51 -2.98 8.14
C ALA A 91 -24.04 -2.90 8.00
N ALA A 92 -24.58 -1.93 7.24
CA ALA A 92 -26.00 -1.83 6.96
C ALA A 92 -26.49 -2.97 6.05
N GLN A 93 -25.71 -3.39 5.07
CA GLN A 93 -26.03 -4.55 4.23
C GLN A 93 -26.00 -5.86 5.03
N ASP A 94 -25.02 -6.04 5.92
CA ASP A 94 -24.97 -7.21 6.80
C ASP A 94 -26.13 -7.22 7.79
N ALA A 95 -26.51 -6.06 8.34
CA ALA A 95 -27.70 -5.93 9.17
C ALA A 95 -29.00 -6.22 8.38
N GLN A 96 -29.10 -5.83 7.11
CA GLN A 96 -30.26 -6.17 6.30
C GLN A 96 -30.33 -7.67 5.97
N LYS A 97 -29.18 -8.34 5.76
CA LYS A 97 -29.12 -9.79 5.58
C LYS A 97 -29.51 -10.56 6.84
N THR A 98 -29.16 -10.07 8.03
CA THR A 98 -29.57 -10.70 9.29
C THR A 98 -31.03 -10.42 9.66
N ASN A 99 -31.58 -9.26 9.28
CA ASN A 99 -33.01 -8.96 9.46
C ASN A 99 -33.92 -9.58 8.39
N ALA A 100 -33.37 -10.05 7.27
CA ALA A 100 -34.10 -10.80 6.25
C ALA A 100 -34.34 -12.29 6.61
N CYS A 101 -33.81 -12.75 7.74
CA CYS A 101 -34.16 -14.05 8.33
C CYS A 101 -35.12 -13.80 9.50
N PRO A 102 -36.44 -14.00 9.37
CA PRO A 102 -37.37 -13.76 10.46
C PRO A 102 -37.32 -14.98 11.39
N ALA A 103 -36.40 -14.96 12.34
CA ALA A 103 -36.29 -16.03 13.34
C ALA A 103 -36.04 -15.48 14.73
N ASP A 104 -36.77 -14.46 15.16
CA ASP A 104 -36.92 -14.16 16.59
C ASP A 104 -38.33 -13.67 16.89
N LYS A 105 -39.21 -14.62 17.19
CA LYS A 105 -40.41 -14.34 17.97
C LYS A 105 -39.90 -13.87 19.34
N PRO A 106 -40.33 -12.72 19.89
CA PRO A 106 -39.95 -12.36 21.24
C PRO A 106 -40.39 -13.49 22.18
N LYS A 107 -39.46 -14.04 22.96
CA LYS A 107 -39.76 -14.96 24.06
C LYS A 107 -40.52 -14.17 25.13
N VAL A 108 -41.81 -13.98 24.89
CA VAL A 108 -42.74 -13.45 25.88
C VAL A 108 -42.75 -14.41 27.06
N SER A 109 -42.54 -13.87 28.26
CA SER A 109 -42.55 -14.67 29.48
C SER A 109 -43.92 -15.34 29.63
N LYS A 110 -43.99 -16.53 30.24
CA LYS A 110 -45.26 -17.26 30.45
C LYS A 110 -46.33 -16.40 31.18
N LYS A 111 -45.90 -15.41 31.96
CA LYS A 111 -46.77 -14.41 32.61
C LYS A 111 -47.41 -13.43 31.61
N GLU A 112 -46.67 -12.99 30.60
CA GLU A 112 -47.15 -12.08 29.56
C GLU A 112 -48.26 -12.74 28.72
N VAL A 113 -48.03 -13.99 28.31
CA VAL A 113 -48.99 -14.77 27.51
C VAL A 113 -50.32 -14.93 28.23
N VAL A 114 -50.28 -15.18 29.55
CA VAL A 114 -51.48 -15.33 30.37
C VAL A 114 -52.22 -14.00 30.54
N ARG A 115 -51.51 -12.86 30.65
CA ARG A 115 -52.15 -11.54 30.69
C ARG A 115 -52.87 -11.23 29.39
N ILE A 116 -52.20 -11.41 28.26
CA ILE A 116 -52.79 -11.19 26.93
C ILE A 116 -54.00 -12.10 26.70
N ALA A 117 -53.94 -13.37 27.12
CA ALA A 117 -55.08 -14.28 27.02
C ALA A 117 -56.28 -13.83 27.89
N LYS A 118 -56.01 -13.29 29.09
CA LYS A 118 -57.06 -12.76 29.97
C LYS A 118 -57.69 -11.47 29.42
N GLU A 119 -56.88 -10.55 28.91
CA GLU A 119 -57.39 -9.31 28.28
C GLU A 119 -58.26 -9.62 27.05
N ASN A 120 -57.83 -10.54 26.19
CA ASN A 120 -58.63 -10.96 25.04
C ASN A 120 -59.93 -11.69 25.42
N LYS A 121 -59.96 -12.39 26.57
CA LYS A 121 -61.19 -13.00 27.07
C LYS A 121 -62.17 -11.95 27.60
N ILE A 122 -61.66 -10.96 28.34
CA ILE A 122 -62.48 -9.86 28.87
C ILE A 122 -63.06 -9.01 27.73
N ALA A 123 -62.28 -8.75 26.68
CA ALA A 123 -62.73 -8.00 25.51
C ALA A 123 -63.75 -8.74 24.63
N LYS A 124 -63.91 -10.07 24.80
CA LYS A 124 -64.93 -10.87 24.10
C LYS A 124 -66.22 -11.07 24.90
N GLU A 125 -66.22 -10.74 26.18
CA GLU A 125 -67.39 -10.83 27.07
C GLU A 125 -68.01 -9.46 27.41
N ALA A 126 -67.50 -8.36 26.82
CA ALA A 126 -68.08 -7.01 26.88
C ALA A 126 -68.79 -6.68 25.55
#